data_AF-A0A7Z0WEM1-F1
#
_entry.id   AF-A0A7Z0WEM1-F1
#
_cell.length_a   1.000
_cell.length_b   1.000
_cell.length_c   1.000
_cell.angle_alpha   90.00
_cell.angle_beta   90.00
_cell.angle_gamma   90.00
#
_symmetry.space_group_name_H-M   'P 1'
#
loop_
_entity.id
_entity.type
_entity.pdbx_description
1 polymer ?
#
loop_
_entity_poly.entity_id
_entity_poly.type
_entity_poly.pdbx_seq_one_letter_code
_entity_poly.pdbx_strand_id
1 'polypeptide(L)'
;MVAGIEDIHRPEAAPGPVERAVSLRKLGWWVLGVSVLLNVLSMAIPALIDHPLTTERGEIRVYFDVFSEGNLPTWWSVALLVLAAVSHAVVGALAVAARTRGAWAWFVSAAVLGALSLDDHTSLHERLERIGKSWVSFERFPGYWLVPGIIAGLVIAVAMGLLAWRLSGLTRWCMIGGLALLLGSAMGMEMVQGLLVAAGESGPVYVLVLHAEELGENLGVLLMITAAVRSVTITLRAGQVGIRHGRTEPTMITEER
;
A
#
# COMPACT_ATOMS: atom_id res chain seq x y z
N MET A 1 -2.92 45.07 67.74
CA MET A 1 -4.03 44.33 67.09
C MET A 1 -3.46 43.79 65.79
N VAL A 2 -3.16 42.48 65.78
CA VAL A 2 -2.40 41.78 64.74
C VAL A 2 -3.35 41.37 63.62
N ALA A 3 -3.08 41.78 62.38
CA ALA A 3 -3.76 41.25 61.20
C ALA A 3 -2.83 40.25 60.51
N GLY A 4 -3.09 38.96 60.73
CA GLY A 4 -2.45 37.88 60.00
C GLY A 4 -3.11 37.71 58.63
N ILE A 5 -2.31 37.78 57.57
CA ILE A 5 -2.71 37.41 56.22
C ILE A 5 -2.50 35.89 56.13
N GLU A 6 -3.59 35.13 56.12
CA GLU A 6 -3.55 33.70 55.82
C GLU A 6 -3.30 33.53 54.31
N ASP A 7 -2.07 33.12 53.99
CA ASP A 7 -1.64 32.73 52.67
C ASP A 7 -2.29 31.38 52.33
N ILE A 8 -3.42 31.41 51.63
CA ILE A 8 -4.16 30.22 51.23
C ILE A 8 -3.36 29.50 50.13
N HIS A 9 -2.58 28.51 50.56
CA HIS A 9 -1.86 27.60 49.69
C HIS A 9 -2.88 26.80 48.83
N ARG A 10 -3.14 27.25 47.60
CA ARG A 10 -3.91 26.46 46.63
C ARG A 10 -3.08 25.22 46.28
N PRO A 11 -3.61 23.99 46.43
CA PRO A 11 -2.91 22.81 45.98
C PRO A 11 -2.70 22.92 44.47
N GLU A 12 -1.44 22.81 44.06
CA GLU A 12 -1.04 22.74 42.66
C GLU A 12 -1.79 21.56 42.02
N ALA A 13 -2.64 21.85 41.03
CA ALA A 13 -3.43 20.82 40.36
C ALA A 13 -2.46 19.78 39.78
N ALA A 14 -2.61 18.51 40.22
CA ALA A 14 -1.76 17.43 39.74
C ALA A 14 -1.72 17.46 38.20
N PRO A 15 -0.52 17.41 37.58
CA PRO A 15 -0.40 17.51 36.13
C PRO A 15 -1.30 16.46 35.50
N GLY A 16 -2.24 16.93 34.66
CA GLY A 16 -3.20 16.07 33.98
C GLY A 16 -2.49 14.97 33.18
N PRO A 17 -3.16 13.83 32.92
CA PRO A 17 -2.52 12.69 32.28
C PRO A 17 -1.85 13.07 30.95
N VAL A 18 -0.54 12.80 30.86
CA VAL A 18 0.33 13.12 29.72
C VAL A 18 -0.21 12.45 28.45
N GLU A 19 -0.44 13.25 27.41
CA GLU A 19 -0.83 12.76 26.09
C GLU A 19 0.40 12.34 25.29
N ARG A 20 0.47 11.07 24.87
CA ARG A 20 1.60 10.53 24.11
C ARG A 20 1.19 10.20 22.67
N ALA A 21 1.89 10.74 21.69
CA ALA A 21 1.72 10.36 20.29
C ALA A 21 2.28 8.94 20.02
N VAL A 22 1.51 8.12 19.31
CA VAL A 22 1.91 6.76 18.90
C VAL A 22 2.46 6.79 17.48
N SER A 23 3.64 6.21 17.28
CA SER A 23 4.32 6.16 15.97
C SER A 23 4.28 4.75 15.40
N LEU A 24 3.73 4.60 14.19
CA LEU A 24 3.69 3.33 13.45
C LEU A 24 4.92 3.10 12.54
N ARG A 25 5.96 3.94 12.67
CA ARG A 25 7.16 3.84 11.80
C ARG A 25 7.85 2.49 11.86
N LYS A 26 7.98 1.91 13.07
CA LYS A 26 8.60 0.59 13.25
C LYS A 26 7.80 -0.51 12.55
N LEU A 27 6.47 -0.44 12.60
CA LEU A 27 5.60 -1.37 11.89
C LEU A 27 5.79 -1.25 10.38
N GLY A 28 5.89 -0.03 9.84
CA GLY A 28 6.19 0.18 8.42
C GLY A 28 7.51 -0.47 7.97
N TRP A 29 8.57 -0.40 8.80
CA TRP A 29 9.84 -1.09 8.50
C TRP A 29 9.72 -2.61 8.54
N TRP A 30 8.92 -3.16 9.45
CA TRP A 30 8.63 -4.60 9.45
C TRP A 30 7.89 -5.04 8.20
N VAL A 31 6.87 -4.30 7.80
CA VAL A 31 6.10 -4.58 6.57
C VAL A 31 7.02 -4.52 5.35
N LEU A 32 7.87 -3.49 5.24
CA LEU A 32 8.89 -3.41 4.17
C LEU A 32 9.83 -4.63 4.18
N GLY A 33 10.35 -4.98 5.37
CA GLY A 33 11.27 -6.10 5.53
C GLY A 33 10.65 -7.42 5.08
N VAL A 34 9.37 -7.66 5.41
CA VAL A 34 8.64 -8.85 4.95
C VAL A 34 8.43 -8.83 3.43
N SER A 35 8.04 -7.70 2.83
CA SER A 35 7.91 -7.61 1.37
C SER A 35 9.21 -7.95 0.64
N VAL A 36 10.33 -7.38 1.09
CA VAL A 36 11.64 -7.65 0.49
C VAL A 36 12.06 -9.09 0.73
N LEU A 37 11.86 -9.62 1.93
CA LEU A 37 12.21 -11.00 2.26
C LEU A 37 11.44 -11.99 1.40
N LEU A 38 10.12 -11.83 1.26
CA LEU A 38 9.30 -12.74 0.47
C LEU A 38 9.66 -12.69 -1.02
N ASN A 39 9.93 -11.50 -1.57
CA ASN A 39 10.38 -11.36 -2.95
C ASN A 39 11.76 -12.04 -3.17
N VAL A 40 12.70 -11.86 -2.24
CA VAL A 40 14.01 -12.54 -2.29
C VAL A 40 13.85 -14.07 -2.16
N LEU A 41 12.98 -14.56 -1.27
CA LEU A 41 12.74 -15.99 -1.10
C LEU A 41 12.08 -16.59 -2.35
N SER A 42 11.12 -15.89 -2.94
CA SER A 42 10.46 -16.28 -4.18
C SER A 42 11.44 -16.40 -5.35
N MET A 43 12.43 -15.51 -5.42
CA MET A 43 13.50 -15.58 -6.41
C MET A 43 14.54 -16.67 -6.10
N ALA A 44 15.00 -16.75 -4.85
CA ALA A 44 16.16 -17.57 -4.48
C ALA A 44 15.83 -19.07 -4.37
N ILE A 45 14.65 -19.43 -3.86
CA ILE A 45 14.30 -20.83 -3.59
C ILE A 45 14.25 -21.66 -4.89
N PRO A 46 13.52 -21.25 -5.95
CA PRO A 46 13.48 -22.01 -7.19
C PRO A 46 14.81 -21.96 -7.96
N ALA A 47 15.59 -20.89 -7.81
CA ALA A 47 16.82 -20.67 -8.58
C ALA A 47 18.05 -21.38 -8.00
N LEU A 48 18.13 -21.56 -6.68
CA LEU A 48 19.35 -22.02 -6.01
C LEU A 48 19.25 -23.42 -5.42
N ILE A 49 18.04 -24.01 -5.38
CA ILE A 49 17.81 -25.31 -4.74
C ILE A 49 17.46 -26.34 -5.81
N ASP A 50 18.40 -27.22 -6.12
CA ASP A 50 18.18 -28.38 -6.99
C ASP A 50 17.60 -29.55 -6.18
N HIS A 51 16.28 -29.60 -6.07
CA HIS A 51 15.54 -30.62 -5.32
C HIS A 51 14.19 -30.89 -5.98
N PRO A 52 13.65 -32.13 -5.99
CA PRO A 52 12.34 -32.44 -6.58
C PRO A 52 11.14 -31.63 -6.05
N LEU A 53 11.30 -30.99 -4.88
CA LEU A 53 10.29 -30.10 -4.30
C LEU A 53 10.38 -28.65 -4.82
N THR A 54 11.54 -28.25 -5.33
CA THR A 54 11.84 -26.89 -5.83
C THR A 54 12.04 -26.85 -7.35
N THR A 55 12.14 -28.01 -8.00
CA THR A 55 12.14 -28.16 -9.47
C THR A 55 10.78 -28.69 -9.96
N GLU A 56 10.56 -28.69 -11.29
CA GLU A 56 9.32 -29.19 -11.91
C GLU A 56 8.03 -28.58 -11.30
N ARG A 57 7.03 -29.41 -10.95
CA ARG A 57 5.81 -29.01 -10.20
C ARG A 57 5.92 -29.33 -8.70
N GLY A 58 7.11 -29.30 -8.13
CA GLY A 58 7.32 -29.53 -6.71
C GLY A 58 6.57 -28.53 -5.84
N GLU A 59 6.06 -28.97 -4.69
CA GLU A 59 5.19 -28.18 -3.81
C GLU A 59 5.85 -26.87 -3.33
N ILE A 60 7.16 -26.88 -3.06
CA ILE A 60 7.89 -25.68 -2.61
C ILE A 60 8.03 -24.68 -3.75
N ARG A 61 8.26 -25.17 -4.99
CA ARG A 61 8.26 -24.30 -6.16
C ARG A 61 6.90 -23.63 -6.30
N VAL A 62 5.81 -24.39 -6.39
CA VAL A 62 4.45 -23.83 -6.53
C VAL A 62 4.12 -22.80 -5.44
N TYR A 63 4.56 -23.03 -4.21
CA TYR A 63 4.32 -22.12 -3.09
C TYR A 63 5.11 -20.79 -3.15
N PHE A 64 6.20 -20.74 -3.90
CA PHE A 64 7.06 -19.57 -4.07
C PHE A 64 7.15 -19.08 -5.53
N ASP A 65 6.41 -19.70 -6.45
CA ASP A 65 6.53 -19.50 -7.89
C ASP A 65 5.85 -18.20 -8.32
N VAL A 66 6.66 -17.19 -8.64
CA VAL A 66 6.25 -15.88 -9.15
C VAL A 66 5.29 -15.94 -10.34
N PHE A 67 5.30 -17.03 -11.11
CA PHE A 67 4.39 -17.20 -12.26
C PHE A 67 2.99 -17.68 -11.87
N SER A 68 2.78 -18.13 -10.63
CA SER A 68 1.50 -18.68 -10.17
C SER A 68 0.81 -17.71 -9.22
N GLU A 69 -0.42 -17.32 -9.55
CA GLU A 69 -1.28 -16.72 -8.53
C GLU A 69 -1.71 -17.76 -7.49
N GLY A 70 -1.97 -17.31 -6.24
CA GLY A 70 -2.38 -18.19 -5.14
C GLY A 70 -1.23 -18.82 -4.34
N ASN A 71 -0.03 -18.26 -4.44
CA ASN A 71 1.16 -18.66 -3.70
C ASN A 71 1.41 -17.74 -2.47
N LEU A 72 2.54 -17.92 -1.76
CA LEU A 72 2.87 -17.08 -0.60
C LEU A 72 3.16 -15.60 -0.94
N PRO A 73 3.99 -15.27 -1.95
CA PRO A 73 4.14 -13.90 -2.44
C PRO A 73 2.83 -13.19 -2.78
N THR A 74 1.95 -13.80 -3.58
CA THR A 74 0.63 -13.25 -3.95
C THR A 74 -0.26 -13.06 -2.71
N TRP A 75 -0.27 -14.01 -1.77
CA TRP A 75 -1.01 -13.83 -0.51
C TRP A 75 -0.57 -12.56 0.24
N TRP A 76 0.75 -12.29 0.26
CA TRP A 76 1.27 -11.09 0.90
C TRP A 76 0.87 -9.81 0.14
N SER A 77 0.96 -9.80 -1.19
CA SER A 77 0.51 -8.68 -2.03
C SER A 77 -0.99 -8.37 -1.81
N VAL A 78 -1.84 -9.40 -1.83
CA VAL A 78 -3.27 -9.31 -1.52
C VAL A 78 -3.49 -8.76 -0.12
N ALA A 79 -2.78 -9.27 0.89
CA ALA A 79 -2.92 -8.79 2.27
C ALA A 79 -2.50 -7.32 2.42
N LEU A 80 -1.46 -6.88 1.72
CA LEU A 80 -1.05 -5.47 1.66
C LEU A 80 -2.12 -4.59 1.02
N LEU A 81 -2.70 -5.02 -0.10
CA LEU A 81 -3.78 -4.29 -0.77
C LEU A 81 -5.04 -4.19 0.10
N VAL A 82 -5.42 -5.26 0.81
CA VAL A 82 -6.52 -5.21 1.80
C VAL A 82 -6.19 -4.23 2.92
N LEU A 83 -4.98 -4.27 3.47
CA LEU A 83 -4.56 -3.34 4.52
C LEU A 83 -4.59 -1.89 4.03
N ALA A 84 -4.17 -1.64 2.79
CA ALA A 84 -4.26 -0.33 2.15
C ALA A 84 -5.72 0.10 1.98
N ALA A 85 -6.58 -0.76 1.44
CA ALA A 85 -8.00 -0.47 1.27
C ALA A 85 -8.69 -0.13 2.60
N VAL A 86 -8.49 -0.96 3.64
CA VAL A 86 -9.07 -0.74 4.97
C VAL A 86 -8.53 0.53 5.61
N SER A 87 -7.21 0.75 5.57
CA SER A 87 -6.62 1.97 6.15
C SER A 87 -7.14 3.23 5.46
N HIS A 88 -7.28 3.23 4.12
CA HIS A 88 -7.85 4.34 3.38
C HIS A 88 -9.33 4.56 3.72
N ALA A 89 -10.12 3.50 3.85
CA ALA A 89 -11.53 3.60 4.28
C ALA A 89 -11.66 4.19 5.70
N VAL A 90 -10.82 3.75 6.63
CA VAL A 90 -10.77 4.29 8.01
C VAL A 90 -10.41 5.78 8.00
N VAL A 91 -9.39 6.18 7.24
CA VAL A 91 -9.02 7.59 7.09
C VAL A 91 -10.16 8.40 6.47
N GLY A 92 -10.86 7.83 5.48
CA GLY A 92 -12.06 8.43 4.89
C GLY A 92 -13.16 8.67 5.93
N ALA A 93 -13.46 7.68 6.76
CA ALA A 93 -14.44 7.80 7.83
C ALA A 93 -14.06 8.87 8.87
N LEU A 94 -12.79 8.93 9.26
CA LEU A 94 -12.26 9.96 10.15
C LEU A 94 -12.31 11.35 9.51
N ALA A 95 -12.02 11.46 8.21
CA ALA A 95 -12.11 12.70 7.45
C ALA A 95 -13.55 13.21 7.36
N VAL A 96 -14.53 12.31 7.18
CA VAL A 96 -15.97 12.63 7.25
C VAL A 96 -16.35 13.15 8.64
N ALA A 97 -15.96 12.43 9.70
CA ALA A 97 -16.21 12.85 11.07
C ALA A 97 -15.60 14.23 11.40
N ALA A 98 -14.42 14.51 10.85
CA ALA A 98 -13.74 15.80 10.95
C ALA A 98 -14.27 16.86 9.96
N ARG A 99 -15.35 16.58 9.20
CA ARG A 99 -15.93 17.46 8.18
C ARG A 99 -14.92 17.98 7.15
N THR A 100 -13.91 17.17 6.83
CA THR A 100 -12.87 17.51 5.85
C THR A 100 -13.47 17.49 4.44
N ARG A 101 -13.30 18.59 3.69
CA ARG A 101 -13.82 18.69 2.31
C ARG A 101 -13.12 17.67 1.41
N GLY A 102 -13.91 16.88 0.68
CA GLY A 102 -13.38 15.87 -0.25
C GLY A 102 -12.99 14.53 0.39
N ALA A 103 -13.50 14.22 1.59
CA ALA A 103 -13.29 12.94 2.26
C ALA A 103 -13.65 11.71 1.40
N TRP A 104 -14.56 11.86 0.44
CA TRP A 104 -14.96 10.80 -0.50
C TRP A 104 -13.78 10.22 -1.30
N ALA A 105 -12.74 11.01 -1.57
CA ALA A 105 -11.59 10.56 -2.36
C ALA A 105 -10.81 9.43 -1.67
N TRP A 106 -10.86 9.36 -0.34
CA TRP A 106 -10.32 8.24 0.43
C TRP A 106 -11.10 6.94 0.19
N PHE A 107 -12.43 7.01 0.10
CA PHE A 107 -13.25 5.84 -0.19
C PHE A 107 -13.09 5.36 -1.64
N VAL A 108 -12.91 6.29 -2.59
CA VAL A 108 -12.58 5.91 -3.98
C VAL A 108 -11.23 5.21 -4.05
N SER A 109 -10.20 5.73 -3.36
CA SER A 109 -8.90 5.06 -3.25
C SER A 109 -9.03 3.67 -2.59
N ALA A 110 -9.81 3.56 -1.52
CA ALA A 110 -10.07 2.28 -0.85
C ALA A 110 -10.77 1.26 -1.77
N ALA A 111 -11.76 1.70 -2.55
CA ALA A 111 -12.47 0.84 -3.49
C ALA A 111 -11.54 0.35 -4.62
N VAL A 112 -10.68 1.22 -5.14
CA VAL A 112 -9.67 0.85 -6.15
C VAL A 112 -8.68 -0.17 -5.59
N LEU A 113 -8.11 0.08 -4.41
CA LEU A 113 -7.18 -0.85 -3.76
C LEU A 113 -7.85 -2.20 -3.45
N GLY A 114 -9.12 -2.19 -3.03
CA GLY A 114 -9.90 -3.41 -2.84
C GLY A 114 -10.18 -4.16 -4.13
N ALA A 115 -10.43 -3.45 -5.24
CA ALA A 115 -10.61 -4.07 -6.56
C ALA A 115 -9.30 -4.69 -7.08
N LEU A 116 -8.16 -4.03 -6.89
CA LEU A 116 -6.84 -4.58 -7.18
C LEU A 116 -6.55 -5.82 -6.33
N SER A 117 -6.90 -5.80 -5.04
CA SER A 117 -6.78 -6.97 -4.17
C SER A 117 -7.61 -8.16 -4.65
N LEU A 118 -8.83 -7.90 -5.13
CA LEU A 118 -9.71 -8.93 -5.66
C LEU A 118 -9.13 -9.51 -6.95
N ASP A 119 -8.64 -8.63 -7.83
CA ASP A 119 -8.04 -9.01 -9.09
C ASP A 119 -6.84 -9.94 -8.88
N ASP A 120 -5.89 -9.51 -8.05
CA ASP A 120 -4.65 -10.23 -7.72
C ASP A 120 -4.90 -11.60 -7.04
N HIS A 121 -6.00 -11.74 -6.31
CA HIS A 121 -6.37 -13.02 -5.71
C HIS A 121 -7.11 -13.96 -6.67
N THR A 122 -7.86 -13.41 -7.63
CA THR A 122 -8.79 -14.18 -8.46
C THR A 122 -8.37 -14.31 -9.91
N SER A 123 -7.24 -13.72 -10.30
CA SER A 123 -6.76 -13.60 -11.67
C SER A 123 -7.82 -12.96 -12.56
N LEU A 124 -8.55 -11.96 -12.06
CA LEU A 124 -9.75 -11.47 -12.75
C LEU A 124 -9.39 -10.91 -14.13
N HIS A 125 -8.36 -10.09 -14.23
CA HIS A 125 -7.90 -9.50 -15.47
C HIS A 125 -7.41 -10.58 -16.45
N GLU A 126 -6.73 -11.63 -15.98
CA GLU A 126 -6.35 -12.76 -16.84
C GLU A 126 -7.57 -13.56 -17.33
N ARG A 127 -8.56 -13.78 -16.46
CA ARG A 127 -9.81 -14.47 -16.82
C ARG A 127 -10.55 -13.68 -17.89
N LEU A 128 -10.61 -12.37 -17.74
CA LEU A 128 -11.20 -11.47 -18.71
C LEU A 128 -10.40 -11.47 -20.02
N GLU A 129 -9.07 -11.55 -19.97
CA GLU A 129 -8.24 -11.72 -21.16
C GLU A 129 -8.59 -13.02 -21.91
N ARG A 130 -8.65 -14.15 -21.21
CA ARG A 130 -9.02 -15.46 -21.77
C ARG A 130 -10.41 -15.43 -22.41
N ILE A 131 -11.37 -14.77 -21.76
CA ILE A 131 -12.71 -14.56 -22.33
C ILE A 131 -12.58 -13.69 -23.59
N GLY A 132 -11.94 -12.52 -23.54
CA GLY A 132 -11.80 -11.62 -24.70
C GLY A 132 -11.18 -12.30 -25.92
N LYS A 133 -10.14 -13.11 -25.72
CA LYS A 133 -9.51 -13.93 -26.78
C LYS A 133 -10.47 -14.90 -27.47
N SER A 134 -11.52 -15.37 -26.79
CA SER A 134 -12.54 -16.26 -27.37
C SER A 134 -13.60 -15.54 -28.22
N TRP A 135 -13.73 -14.22 -28.09
CA TRP A 135 -14.70 -13.41 -28.86
C TRP A 135 -14.05 -12.64 -30.00
N VAL A 136 -12.77 -12.28 -29.87
CA VAL A 136 -12.04 -11.49 -30.86
C VAL A 136 -10.64 -12.07 -31.06
N SER A 137 -10.44 -12.76 -32.19
CA SER A 137 -9.13 -13.28 -32.59
C SER A 137 -8.35 -12.20 -33.33
N PHE A 138 -7.74 -11.26 -32.61
CA PHE A 138 -6.66 -10.45 -33.18
C PHE A 138 -5.40 -11.32 -33.22
N GLU A 139 -5.32 -12.25 -34.18
CA GLU A 139 -4.21 -13.23 -34.33
C GLU A 139 -2.82 -12.60 -34.56
N ARG A 140 -2.68 -11.28 -34.55
CA ARG A 140 -1.42 -10.57 -34.85
C ARG A 140 -1.05 -9.45 -33.88
N PHE A 141 -1.76 -9.27 -32.76
CA PHE A 141 -1.38 -8.25 -31.77
C PHE A 141 -0.90 -8.93 -30.48
N PRO A 142 0.42 -9.01 -30.24
CA PRO A 142 0.95 -9.25 -28.90
C PRO A 142 0.38 -8.16 -27.98
N GLY A 143 -0.36 -8.53 -26.95
CA GLY A 143 -0.98 -7.56 -26.03
C GLY A 143 -2.34 -7.01 -26.47
N TYR A 144 -3.26 -7.86 -26.95
CA TYR A 144 -4.69 -7.50 -27.05
C TYR A 144 -5.22 -6.86 -25.75
N TRP A 145 -4.70 -7.30 -24.60
CA TRP A 145 -5.05 -6.77 -23.28
C TRP A 145 -4.38 -5.44 -22.92
N LEU A 146 -3.40 -4.98 -23.70
CA LEU A 146 -2.65 -3.75 -23.42
C LEU A 146 -3.57 -2.51 -23.43
N VAL A 147 -4.51 -2.44 -24.38
CA VAL A 147 -5.45 -1.30 -24.46
C VAL A 147 -6.41 -1.28 -23.27
N PRO A 148 -7.13 -2.37 -22.93
CA PRO A 148 -7.88 -2.47 -21.68
C PRO A 148 -7.05 -2.13 -20.43
N GLY A 149 -5.82 -2.65 -20.34
CA GLY A 149 -4.88 -2.39 -19.25
C GLY A 149 -4.53 -0.91 -19.12
N ILE A 150 -4.20 -0.24 -20.23
CA ILE A 150 -3.94 1.22 -20.24
C ILE A 150 -5.15 2.02 -19.80
N ILE A 151 -6.36 1.64 -20.24
CA ILE A 151 -7.59 2.31 -19.84
C ILE A 151 -7.82 2.13 -18.33
N ALA A 152 -7.70 0.90 -17.82
CA ALA A 152 -7.82 0.61 -16.39
C ALA A 152 -6.78 1.38 -15.57
N GLY A 153 -5.51 1.37 -16.01
CA GLY A 153 -4.42 2.11 -15.39
C GLY A 153 -4.68 3.61 -15.36
N LEU A 154 -5.22 4.20 -16.45
CA LEU A 154 -5.60 5.61 -16.48
C LEU A 154 -6.74 5.93 -15.52
N VAL A 155 -7.76 5.07 -15.44
CA VAL A 155 -8.87 5.22 -14.49
C VAL A 155 -8.35 5.18 -13.06
N ILE A 156 -7.47 4.24 -12.73
CA ILE A 156 -6.80 4.15 -11.42
C ILE A 156 -5.97 5.40 -11.15
N ALA A 157 -5.16 5.84 -12.11
CA ALA A 157 -4.31 7.02 -12.00
C ALA A 157 -5.13 8.28 -11.69
N VAL A 158 -6.25 8.47 -12.40
CA VAL A 158 -7.17 9.59 -12.17
C VAL A 158 -7.84 9.46 -10.80
N ALA A 159 -8.42 8.30 -10.49
CA ALA A 159 -9.15 8.06 -9.24
C ALA A 159 -8.27 8.32 -8.00
N MET A 160 -7.05 7.80 -7.99
CA MET A 160 -6.10 7.97 -6.88
C MET A 160 -5.37 9.32 -6.93
N GLY A 161 -5.15 9.87 -8.13
CA GLY A 161 -4.61 11.21 -8.34
C GLY A 161 -5.50 12.31 -7.77
N LEU A 162 -6.83 12.13 -7.83
CA LEU A 162 -7.80 13.03 -7.18
C LEU A 162 -7.61 13.09 -5.66
N LEU A 163 -7.27 11.97 -5.03
CA LEU A 163 -6.90 11.96 -3.61
C LEU A 163 -5.56 12.67 -3.42
N ALA A 164 -4.53 12.33 -4.20
CA ALA A 164 -3.20 12.92 -4.08
C ALA A 164 -3.21 14.45 -4.19
N TRP A 165 -4.01 15.04 -5.09
CA TRP A 165 -4.16 16.49 -5.23
C TRP A 165 -4.79 17.17 -4.02
N ARG A 166 -5.55 16.45 -3.19
CA ARG A 166 -6.16 16.98 -1.96
C ARG A 166 -5.23 16.90 -0.76
N LEU A 167 -4.13 16.16 -0.86
CA LEU A 167 -3.15 15.99 0.21
C LEU A 167 -2.06 17.04 0.10
N SER A 168 -1.34 17.27 1.21
CA SER A 168 -0.23 18.21 1.28
C SER A 168 1.03 17.57 1.86
N GLY A 169 2.18 18.21 1.59
CA GLY A 169 3.48 17.82 2.11
C GLY A 169 3.88 16.39 1.75
N LEU A 170 4.53 15.70 2.69
CA LEU A 170 5.02 14.33 2.47
C LEU A 170 3.90 13.32 2.23
N THR A 171 2.69 13.56 2.76
CA THR A 171 1.55 12.64 2.56
C THR A 171 1.10 12.60 1.11
N ARG A 172 1.13 13.75 0.41
CA ARG A 172 0.92 13.83 -1.04
C ARG A 172 1.98 13.05 -1.82
N TRP A 173 3.25 13.22 -1.46
CA TRP A 173 4.34 12.54 -2.15
C TRP A 173 4.37 11.03 -1.90
N CYS A 174 3.95 10.56 -0.73
CA CYS A 174 3.70 9.14 -0.50
C CYS A 174 2.60 8.60 -1.42
N MET A 175 1.49 9.31 -1.62
CA MET A 175 0.46 8.88 -2.57
C MET A 175 0.95 8.89 -4.02
N ILE A 176 1.63 9.96 -4.45
CA ILE A 176 2.12 10.07 -5.84
C ILE A 176 3.19 9.02 -6.12
N GLY A 177 4.18 8.88 -5.23
CA GLY A 177 5.23 7.88 -5.37
C GLY A 177 4.66 6.46 -5.30
N GLY A 178 3.68 6.22 -4.43
CA GLY A 178 2.97 4.95 -4.35
C GLY A 178 2.26 4.60 -5.64
N LEU A 179 1.51 5.56 -6.20
CA LEU A 179 0.78 5.40 -7.46
C LEU A 179 1.71 5.20 -8.65
N ALA A 180 2.82 5.94 -8.69
CA ALA A 180 3.81 5.83 -9.74
C ALA A 180 4.53 4.48 -9.70
N LEU A 181 4.86 3.96 -8.51
CA LEU A 181 5.45 2.63 -8.36
C LEU A 181 4.44 1.54 -8.73
N LEU A 182 3.21 1.60 -8.23
CA LEU A 182 2.18 0.61 -8.54
C LEU A 182 1.91 0.51 -10.04
N LEU A 183 1.53 1.62 -10.68
CA LEU A 183 1.19 1.60 -12.11
C LEU A 183 2.43 1.48 -13.00
N GLY A 184 3.53 2.09 -12.60
CA GLY A 184 4.79 2.04 -13.34
C GLY A 184 5.41 0.65 -13.34
N SER A 185 5.29 -0.09 -12.23
CA SER A 185 5.65 -1.50 -12.19
C SER A 185 4.69 -2.32 -13.02
N ALA A 186 3.39 -2.32 -12.70
CA ALA A 186 2.38 -3.12 -13.40
C ALA A 186 2.49 -2.98 -14.93
N MET A 187 2.36 -1.75 -15.43
CA MET A 187 2.31 -1.51 -16.88
C MET A 187 3.69 -1.50 -17.53
N GLY A 188 4.70 -0.95 -16.83
CA GLY A 188 6.04 -0.79 -17.37
C GLY A 188 6.77 -2.13 -17.47
N MET A 189 6.65 -2.97 -16.44
CA MET A 189 7.28 -4.28 -16.43
C MET A 189 6.52 -5.27 -17.31
N GLU A 190 5.18 -5.22 -17.39
CA GLU A 190 4.42 -5.99 -18.39
C GLU A 190 4.88 -5.69 -19.83
N MET A 191 5.12 -4.41 -20.16
CA MET A 191 5.68 -4.02 -21.46
C MET A 191 7.10 -4.59 -21.66
N VAL A 192 7.98 -4.49 -20.65
CA VAL A 192 9.34 -5.05 -20.72
C VAL A 192 9.30 -6.57 -20.88
N GLN A 193 8.46 -7.28 -20.14
CA GLN A 193 8.24 -8.72 -20.27
C GLN A 193 7.78 -9.08 -21.69
N GLY A 194 6.84 -8.33 -22.26
CA GLY A 194 6.40 -8.51 -23.64
C GLY A 194 7.53 -8.34 -24.67
N LEU A 195 8.42 -7.35 -24.47
CA LEU A 195 9.60 -7.15 -25.31
C LEU A 195 10.63 -8.28 -25.17
N LEU A 196 10.84 -8.79 -23.95
CA LEU A 196 11.73 -9.93 -23.71
C LEU A 196 11.20 -11.19 -24.42
N VAL A 197 9.90 -11.48 -24.30
CA VAL A 197 9.26 -12.60 -25.01
C VAL A 197 9.38 -12.44 -26.52
N ALA A 198 9.16 -11.23 -27.06
CA ALA A 198 9.32 -10.96 -28.48
C ALA A 198 10.78 -11.14 -28.97
N ALA A 199 11.76 -10.95 -28.08
CA ALA A 199 13.17 -11.23 -28.34
C ALA A 199 13.57 -12.70 -28.12
N GLY A 200 12.64 -13.57 -27.70
CA GLY A 200 12.90 -14.97 -27.39
C GLY A 200 13.54 -15.20 -26.01
N GLU A 201 13.55 -14.19 -25.13
CA GLU A 201 14.04 -14.27 -23.76
C GLU A 201 12.92 -14.64 -22.80
N SER A 202 12.98 -15.85 -22.25
CA SER A 202 12.06 -16.36 -21.23
C SER A 202 12.82 -16.99 -20.05
N GLY A 203 14.09 -16.62 -19.87
CA GLY A 203 15.00 -17.16 -18.88
C GLY A 203 15.13 -16.27 -17.64
N PRO A 204 16.30 -16.26 -16.96
CA PRO A 204 16.49 -15.55 -15.69
C PRO A 204 16.20 -14.04 -15.74
N VAL A 205 16.41 -13.39 -16.89
CA VAL A 205 16.14 -11.95 -17.05
C VAL A 205 14.63 -11.69 -17.00
N TYR A 206 13.83 -12.53 -17.64
CA TYR A 206 12.36 -12.45 -17.57
C TYR A 206 11.88 -12.58 -16.12
N VAL A 207 12.37 -13.60 -15.41
CA VAL A 207 12.02 -13.85 -14.00
C VAL A 207 12.41 -12.66 -13.10
N LEU A 208 13.57 -12.05 -13.35
CA LEU A 208 14.00 -10.88 -12.60
C LEU A 208 13.08 -9.67 -12.82
N VAL A 209 12.64 -9.44 -14.06
CA VAL A 209 11.69 -8.37 -14.38
C VAL A 209 10.35 -8.60 -13.66
N LEU A 210 9.87 -9.84 -13.65
CA LEU A 210 8.63 -10.20 -12.96
C LEU A 210 8.74 -9.96 -11.43
N HIS A 211 9.85 -10.34 -10.79
CA HIS A 211 10.05 -10.00 -9.37
C HIS A 211 10.19 -8.50 -9.12
N ALA A 212 10.79 -7.75 -10.05
CA ALA A 212 10.90 -6.30 -9.95
C ALA A 212 9.53 -5.62 -10.08
N GLU A 213 8.63 -6.20 -10.88
CA GLU A 213 7.22 -5.81 -10.96
C GLU A 213 6.55 -5.96 -9.59
N GLU A 214 6.45 -7.19 -9.07
CA GLU A 214 5.80 -7.50 -7.80
C GLU A 214 6.34 -6.66 -6.63
N LEU A 215 7.67 -6.51 -6.56
CA LEU A 215 8.29 -5.72 -5.49
C LEU A 215 7.90 -4.25 -5.63
N GLY A 216 7.98 -3.68 -6.83
CA GLY A 216 7.63 -2.28 -7.05
C GLY A 216 6.16 -2.00 -6.76
N GLU A 217 5.26 -2.90 -7.13
CA GLU A 217 3.84 -2.80 -6.77
C GLU A 217 3.62 -2.79 -5.25
N ASN A 218 4.23 -3.74 -4.55
CA ASN A 218 4.15 -3.84 -3.09
C ASN A 218 4.74 -2.61 -2.38
N LEU A 219 5.85 -2.06 -2.89
CA LEU A 219 6.42 -0.80 -2.40
C LEU A 219 5.48 0.37 -2.68
N GLY A 220 4.80 0.37 -3.82
CA GLY A 220 3.77 1.32 -4.17
C GLY A 220 2.63 1.34 -3.16
N VAL A 221 2.08 0.16 -2.86
CA VAL A 221 1.02 -0.03 -1.86
C VAL A 221 1.48 0.39 -0.47
N LEU A 222 2.71 0.06 -0.07
CA LEU A 222 3.26 0.46 1.23
C LEU A 222 3.40 1.98 1.38
N LEU A 223 3.76 2.69 0.32
CA LEU A 223 3.76 4.16 0.32
C LEU A 223 2.34 4.72 0.47
N MET A 224 1.34 4.10 -0.15
CA MET A 224 -0.06 4.51 0.01
C MET A 224 -0.59 4.23 1.42
N ILE A 225 -0.20 3.13 2.06
CA ILE A 225 -0.48 2.87 3.49
C ILE A 225 0.20 3.94 4.34
N THR A 226 1.45 4.29 4.02
CA THR A 226 2.18 5.36 4.71
C THR A 226 1.45 6.69 4.59
N ALA A 227 0.87 7.01 3.42
CA ALA A 227 0.04 8.20 3.26
C ALA A 227 -1.20 8.18 4.16
N ALA A 228 -1.89 7.04 4.27
CA ALA A 228 -3.04 6.89 5.17
C ALA A 228 -2.65 7.09 6.65
N VAL A 229 -1.58 6.42 7.10
CA VAL A 229 -1.05 6.55 8.47
C VAL A 229 -0.65 7.99 8.79
N ARG A 230 -0.08 8.70 7.82
CA ARG A 230 0.33 10.11 7.99
C ARG A 230 -0.84 11.09 7.99
N SER A 231 -2.02 10.67 7.53
CA SER A 231 -3.25 11.47 7.56
C SER A 231 -3.99 11.39 8.89
N VAL A 232 -3.51 10.58 9.83
CA VAL A 232 -4.09 10.45 11.16
C VAL A 232 -3.08 10.72 12.26
N THR A 233 -3.58 11.19 13.39
CA THR A 233 -2.85 11.28 14.65
C THR A 233 -3.45 10.26 15.61
N ILE A 234 -2.60 9.44 16.22
CA ILE A 234 -2.96 8.47 17.25
C ILE A 234 -2.35 8.95 18.57
N THR A 235 -3.18 9.19 19.58
CA THR A 235 -2.74 9.63 20.91
C THR A 235 -3.20 8.67 21.99
N LEU A 236 -2.36 8.49 23.01
CA LEU A 236 -2.65 7.70 24.20
C LEU A 236 -2.74 8.65 25.39
N ARG A 237 -3.88 8.66 26.08
CA ARG A 237 -4.11 9.46 27.28
C ARG A 237 -4.84 8.63 28.33
N ALA A 238 -4.21 8.44 29.51
CA ALA A 238 -4.80 7.68 30.62
C ALA A 238 -5.35 6.29 30.22
N GLY A 239 -4.66 5.58 29.32
CA GLY A 239 -5.09 4.27 28.81
C GLY A 239 -6.15 4.29 27.70
N GLN A 240 -6.66 5.47 27.32
CA GLN A 240 -7.57 5.64 26.19
C GLN A 240 -6.80 5.98 24.92
N VAL A 241 -7.17 5.36 23.80
CA VAL A 241 -6.61 5.64 22.47
C VAL A 241 -7.54 6.60 21.73
N GLY A 242 -7.02 7.76 21.37
CA GLY A 242 -7.68 8.72 20.48
C GLY A 242 -7.11 8.64 19.08
N ILE A 243 -7.98 8.62 18.06
CA ILE A 243 -7.58 8.70 16.65
C ILE A 243 -8.28 9.89 16.02
N ARG A 244 -7.53 10.77 15.37
CA ARG A 244 -8.05 11.98 14.72
C ARG A 244 -7.49 12.13 13.31
N HIS A 245 -8.31 12.63 12.39
CA HIS A 245 -7.84 13.04 11.06
C HIS A 245 -7.03 14.34 11.15
N GLY A 246 -5.91 14.42 10.43
CA GLY A 246 -4.98 15.55 10.44
C GLY A 246 -3.79 15.34 11.39
N ARG A 247 -2.73 16.15 11.19
CA ARG A 247 -1.59 16.23 12.12
C ARG A 247 -1.96 17.11 13.31
N THR A 248 -1.72 16.64 14.53
CA THR A 248 -1.57 17.56 15.67
C THR A 248 -0.37 18.46 15.38
N GLU A 249 -0.60 19.77 15.33
CA GLU A 249 0.48 20.69 15.66
C GLU A 249 0.93 20.37 17.09
N PRO A 250 2.24 20.29 17.37
CA PRO A 250 2.69 20.26 18.74
C PRO A 250 2.14 21.53 19.38
N THR A 251 1.33 21.39 20.43
CA THR A 251 1.01 22.52 21.28
C THR A 251 2.35 23.06 21.76
N MET A 252 2.81 24.17 21.17
CA MET A 252 3.88 24.96 21.73
C MET A 252 3.34 25.39 23.08
N ILE A 253 3.78 24.71 24.14
CA ILE A 253 3.66 25.26 25.48
C ILE A 253 4.57 26.47 25.43
N THR A 254 3.99 27.64 25.12
CA THR A 254 4.61 28.92 25.39
C THR A 254 4.72 28.97 26.90
N GLU A 255 5.86 28.54 27.43
CA GLU A 255 6.26 28.96 28.76
C GLU A 255 6.51 30.47 28.66
N GLU A 256 5.51 31.26 29.03
CA GLU A 256 5.77 32.61 29.51
C GLU A 256 6.53 32.46 30.84
N ARG A 257 7.84 32.74 30.79
CA ARG A 257 8.62 33.22 31.91
C ARG A 257 9.53 34.35 31.44
#